data_AF-A0A2G5CXT3-F1
#
_entry.id   AF-A0A2G5CXT3-F1
#
_cell.length_a   1.000
_cell.length_b   1.000
_cell.length_c   1.000
_cell.angle_alpha   90.00
_cell.angle_beta   90.00
_cell.angle_gamma   90.00
#
_symmetry.space_group_name_H-M   'P 1'
#
loop_
_entity.id
_entity.type
_entity.pdbx_description
1 polymer ?
#
loop_
_entity_poly.entity_id
_entity_poly.type
_entity_poly.pdbx_seq_one_letter_code
_entity_poly.pdbx_strand_id
1 'polypeptide(L)'
;MLSGDRAVIAETGDSWFNCQKLRLPENCGFEFQMQYGSIGWSVGATLGYAQAANDKRVIACIGDGSFQLCWSRFCQCLLEGT
;
A
#
# COMPACT_ATOMS: atom_id res chain seq x y z
N MET A 1 -9.59 10.85 8.98
CA MET A 1 -10.70 9.99 8.51
C MET A 1 -10.38 9.51 7.09
N LEU A 2 -10.55 8.22 6.78
CA LEU A 2 -10.47 7.71 5.40
C LEU A 2 -11.66 8.22 4.58
N SER A 3 -11.48 8.35 3.27
CA SER A 3 -12.46 8.85 2.30
C SER A 3 -12.40 7.97 1.04
N GLY A 4 -13.45 7.97 0.21
CA GLY A 4 -13.58 7.09 -0.96
C GLY A 4 -12.54 7.34 -2.06
N ASP A 5 -11.92 8.51 -2.06
CA ASP A 5 -10.80 8.92 -2.93
C ASP A 5 -9.44 8.32 -2.48
N ARG A 6 -9.45 7.33 -1.59
CA ARG A 6 -8.23 6.73 -1.04
C ARG A 6 -8.15 5.26 -1.36
N ALA A 7 -6.92 4.79 -1.54
CA ALA A 7 -6.61 3.37 -1.61
C ALA A 7 -5.65 3.02 -0.48
N VAL A 8 -5.91 1.92 0.22
CA VAL A 8 -5.05 1.41 1.30
C VAL A 8 -4.42 0.10 0.86
N ILE A 9 -3.09 0.03 0.94
CA ILE A 9 -2.31 -1.18 0.65
C ILE A 9 -1.72 -1.69 1.96
N ALA A 10 -2.12 -2.89 2.37
CA ALA A 10 -1.69 -3.52 3.61
C ALA A 10 -0.63 -4.59 3.35
N GLU A 11 0.60 -4.34 3.81
CA GLU A 11 1.70 -5.30 3.71
C GLU A 11 1.49 -6.52 4.62
N THR A 12 2.13 -7.62 4.25
CA THR A 12 2.27 -8.84 5.04
C THR A 12 2.86 -8.54 6.42
N GLY A 13 2.12 -8.92 7.47
CA GLY A 13 2.51 -8.72 8.86
C GLY A 13 1.39 -8.06 9.68
N ASP A 14 1.76 -7.29 10.71
CA ASP A 14 0.79 -6.64 11.60
C ASP A 14 -0.10 -5.61 10.89
N SER A 15 0.37 -5.08 9.75
CA SER A 15 -0.42 -4.22 8.87
C SER A 15 -1.72 -4.88 8.42
N TRP A 16 -1.78 -6.20 8.21
CA TRP A 16 -3.03 -6.89 7.88
C TRP A 16 -4.07 -6.74 8.99
N PHE A 17 -3.68 -7.01 10.23
CA PHE A 17 -4.58 -6.98 11.38
C PHE A 17 -4.99 -5.54 11.74
N ASN A 18 -4.10 -4.58 11.58
CA ASN A 18 -4.41 -3.17 11.81
C ASN A 18 -5.32 -2.61 10.71
N CYS A 19 -5.06 -2.94 9.45
CA CYS A 19 -5.88 -2.47 8.34
C CYS A 19 -7.27 -3.11 8.30
N GLN A 20 -7.41 -4.37 8.75
CA GLN A 20 -8.72 -5.03 8.84
C GLN A 20 -9.64 -4.36 9.89
N LYS A 21 -9.09 -3.64 10.87
CA LYS A 21 -9.87 -2.87 11.86
C LYS A 21 -10.34 -1.51 11.32
N LEU A 22 -9.91 -1.10 10.13
CA LEU A 22 -10.30 0.18 9.54
C LEU A 22 -11.76 0.13 9.06
N ARG A 23 -12.50 1.21 9.31
CA ARG A 23 -13.79 1.43 8.64
C ARG A 23 -13.51 2.05 7.26
N LEU A 24 -13.73 1.27 6.22
CA LEU A 24 -13.56 1.70 4.84
C LEU A 24 -14.87 2.35 4.34
N PRO A 25 -14.84 3.62 3.92
CA PRO A 25 -15.98 4.24 3.26
C PRO A 25 -16.18 3.66 1.85
N GLU A 26 -17.36 3.84 1.28
CA GLU A 26 -17.63 3.42 -0.11
C GLU A 26 -16.60 4.02 -1.09
N ASN A 27 -16.27 3.23 -2.11
CA ASN A 27 -15.26 3.53 -3.15
C ASN A 27 -13.79 3.57 -2.69
N CYS A 28 -13.51 3.37 -1.40
CA CYS A 28 -12.15 3.24 -0.90
C CYS A 28 -11.52 1.92 -1.37
N GLY A 29 -10.40 2.00 -2.07
CA GLY A 29 -9.65 0.82 -2.51
C GLY A 29 -8.96 0.14 -1.33
N PHE A 30 -8.94 -1.19 -1.30
CA PHE A 30 -8.26 -1.95 -0.25
C PHE A 30 -7.56 -3.18 -0.84
N GLU A 31 -6.23 -3.18 -0.79
CA GLU A 31 -5.40 -4.23 -1.37
C GLU A 31 -4.56 -4.90 -0.29
N PHE A 32 -4.58 -6.23 -0.25
CA PHE A 32 -3.76 -7.02 0.67
C PHE A 32 -3.46 -8.39 0.06
N GLN A 33 -2.21 -8.85 0.17
CA GLN A 33 -1.77 -10.09 -0.47
C GLN A 33 -1.76 -11.28 0.51
N MET A 34 -2.94 -11.71 0.96
CA MET A 34 -3.00 -12.79 1.97
C MET A 34 -2.61 -14.17 1.43
N GLN A 35 -2.84 -14.45 0.14
CA GLN A 35 -2.66 -15.79 -0.41
C GLN A 35 -1.20 -16.12 -0.75
N TYR A 36 -0.45 -15.15 -1.28
CA TYR A 36 0.98 -15.31 -1.59
C TYR A 36 1.87 -14.85 -0.44
N GLY A 37 1.45 -13.85 0.34
CA GLY A 37 2.14 -13.43 1.56
C GLY A 37 3.59 -12.97 1.34
N SER A 38 3.90 -12.37 0.18
CA SER A 38 5.25 -11.91 -0.11
C SER A 38 5.55 -10.60 0.61
N ILE A 39 6.58 -10.63 1.44
CA ILE A 39 7.07 -9.48 2.18
C ILE A 39 7.79 -8.53 1.21
N GLY A 40 7.35 -7.27 1.14
CA GLY A 40 7.92 -6.23 0.26
C GLY A 40 7.15 -6.02 -1.04
N TRP A 41 6.13 -6.83 -1.32
CA TRP A 41 5.23 -6.64 -2.46
C TRP A 41 4.54 -5.27 -2.42
N SER A 42 4.20 -4.79 -1.22
CA SER A 42 3.40 -3.57 -1.05
C SER A 42 4.08 -2.31 -1.61
N VAL A 43 5.42 -2.23 -1.58
CA VAL A 43 6.16 -1.09 -2.16
C VAL A 43 5.95 -1.01 -3.67
N GLY A 44 6.08 -2.15 -4.35
CA GLY A 44 5.83 -2.25 -5.78
C GLY A 44 4.37 -2.02 -6.17
N ALA A 45 3.44 -2.55 -5.37
CA ALA A 45 2.02 -2.33 -5.56
C ALA A 45 1.66 -0.85 -5.38
N THR A 46 2.26 -0.17 -4.39
CA THR A 46 2.04 1.26 -4.14
C THR A 46 2.45 2.11 -5.32
N LEU A 47 3.63 1.84 -5.90
CA LEU A 47 4.08 2.54 -7.10
C LEU A 47 3.11 2.34 -8.27
N GLY A 48 2.76 1.08 -8.57
CA GLY A 48 1.85 0.77 -9.67
C GLY A 48 0.46 1.38 -9.48
N TYR A 49 -0.05 1.39 -8.24
CA TYR A 49 -1.35 1.97 -7.92
C TYR A 49 -1.32 3.49 -8.05
N ALA A 50 -0.25 4.14 -7.61
CA ALA A 50 -0.09 5.59 -7.76
C ALA A 50 -0.01 6.01 -9.23
N GLN A 51 0.65 5.21 -10.09
CA GLN A 51 0.70 5.45 -11.53
C GLN A 51 -0.65 5.21 -12.22
N ALA A 52 -1.40 4.18 -11.82
CA ALA A 52 -2.64 3.79 -12.47
C ALA A 52 -3.87 4.60 -12.02
N ALA A 53 -3.94 4.97 -10.73
CA ALA A 53 -5.07 5.65 -10.11
C ALA A 53 -4.70 7.06 -9.67
N ASN A 54 -4.44 7.94 -10.65
CA ASN A 54 -4.06 9.34 -10.42
C ASN A 54 -5.13 10.17 -9.69
N ASP A 55 -6.38 9.68 -9.65
CA ASP A 55 -7.51 10.27 -8.95
C ASP A 55 -7.60 9.84 -7.48
N LYS A 56 -6.78 8.86 -7.05
CA LYS A 56 -6.82 8.31 -5.70
C LYS A 56 -5.51 8.55 -4.95
N ARG A 57 -5.63 8.95 -3.68
CA ARG A 57 -4.49 9.01 -2.77
C ARG A 57 -4.19 7.62 -2.22
N VAL A 58 -3.04 7.09 -2.58
CA VAL A 58 -2.57 5.77 -2.11
C VAL A 58 -1.89 5.91 -0.75
N ILE A 59 -2.26 5.02 0.18
CA ILE A 59 -1.71 4.93 1.54
C ILE A 59 -1.19 3.50 1.73
N ALA A 60 0.11 3.37 1.94
CA ALA A 60 0.74 2.07 2.16
C ALA A 60 1.08 1.87 3.65
N CYS A 61 0.65 0.75 4.22
CA CYS A 61 0.98 0.33 5.57
C CYS A 61 2.03 -0.78 5.50
N ILE A 62 3.31 -0.40 5.57
CA ILE A 62 4.46 -1.28 5.34
C ILE A 62 5.25 -1.42 6.64
N GLY A 63 5.55 -2.66 7.04
CA GLY A 63 6.48 -2.92 8.14
C GLY A 63 7.91 -2.51 7.77
N ASP A 64 8.69 -2.11 8.77
CA ASP A 64 10.09 -1.71 8.61
C ASP A 64 10.98 -2.81 8.02
N GLY A 65 10.80 -4.07 8.45
CA GLY A 65 11.50 -5.22 7.88
C GLY A 65 11.18 -5.45 6.40
N SER A 66 9.90 -5.29 6.02
CA SER A 66 9.45 -5.40 4.63
C SER A 66 9.99 -4.26 3.77
N PHE A 67 10.09 -3.07 4.35
CA PHE A 67 10.60 -1.89 3.69
C PHE A 67 12.11 -2.00 3.39
N GLN A 68 12.89 -2.59 4.30
CA GLN A 68 14.33 -2.83 4.08
C GLN A 68 14.61 -3.72 2.86
N LEU A 69 13.78 -4.73 2.62
CA LEU A 69 13.94 -5.66 1.51
C LEU A 69 13.65 -5.03 0.14
N CYS A 70 12.87 -3.94 0.10
CA CYS A 70 12.43 -3.31 -1.15
C CYS A 70 12.86 -1.84 -1.26
N TRP A 71 13.91 -1.44 -0.53
CA TRP A 71 14.44 -0.07 -0.50
C TRP A 71 14.74 0.50 -1.90
N SER A 72 15.29 -0.32 -2.80
CA SER A 72 15.56 0.10 -4.19
C SER A 72 14.29 0.56 -4.93
N ARG A 73 13.14 -0.06 -4.63
CA ARG A 73 11.86 0.25 -5.28
C ARG A 73 11.18 1.46 -4.66
N PHE A 74 11.47 1.76 -3.39
CA PHE A 74 11.07 3.02 -2.77
C PHE A 74 11.82 4.22 -3.37
N CYS A 75 13.13 4.07 -3.65
CA CYS A 75 13.86 5.13 -4.37
C CYS A 75 13.23 5.44 -5.74
N GLN A 76 12.70 4.43 -6.43
CA GLN A 76 11.99 4.65 -7.69
C GLN A 76 10.67 5.43 -7.50
N CYS A 77 9.88 5.13 -6.45
CA CYS A 77 8.74 5.97 -6.04
C CYS A 77 9.14 7.45 -5.84
N LEU A 78 10.26 7.71 -5.15
CA LEU A 78 10.73 9.08 -4.90
C LEU A 78 11.21 9.78 -6.17
N LEU A 79 11.85 9.06 -7.10
CA LEU A 79 12.36 9.61 -8.35
C LEU A 79 11.24 9.92 -9.36
N GLU A 80 10.16 9.15 -9.33
CA GLU A 80 9.03 9.32 -10.27
C GLU A 80 8.03 10.41 -9.84
N GLY A 81 8.24 11.05 -8.68
CA GLY A 81 7.57 12.31 -8.33
C GLY A 81 6.05 12.21 -8.23
N THR A 82 5.54 11.18 -7.57
CA THR A 82 4.13 11.09 -7.14
C THR A 82 3.85 11.97 -5.92
#